data_AF-A0A2G2WBP9-F1
#
_entry.id   AF-A0A2G2WBP9-F1
#
_cell.length_a   1.000
_cell.length_b   1.000
_cell.length_c   1.000
_cell.angle_alpha   90.00
_cell.angle_beta   90.00
_cell.angle_gamma   90.00
#
_symmetry.space_group_name_H-M   'P 1'
#
loop_
_entity.id
_entity.type
_entity.pdbx_description
1 polymer ?
#
loop_
_entity_poly.entity_id
_entity_poly.type
_entity_poly.pdbx_seq_one_letter_code
_entity_poly.pdbx_strand_id
1 'polypeptide(L)'
;MLRFPPSMLAAAVVFNAQCTLGVFREWNAACEKHNSYDKNQILECSKLMVSFYQKAAVGKITSVHRKYNMFKYGNAVRYEPTSFLLEAWF
;
A
#
# COMPACT_ATOMS: atom_id res chain seq x y z
N MET A 1 20.03 6.78 3.81
CA MET A 1 19.06 7.09 2.74
C MET A 1 17.94 6.06 2.78
N LEU A 2 16.70 6.47 2.54
CA LEU A 2 15.57 5.52 2.37
C LEU A 2 15.71 4.81 1.02
N ARG A 3 15.23 3.56 0.96
CA ARG A 3 15.37 2.67 -0.21
C ARG A 3 14.63 3.17 -1.46
N PHE A 4 13.50 3.84 -1.28
CA PHE A 4 12.63 4.32 -2.37
C PHE A 4 12.46 5.84 -2.30
N PRO A 5 12.34 6.53 -3.46
CA PRO A 5 12.04 7.95 -3.49
C PRO A 5 10.59 8.22 -3.01
N PRO A 6 10.30 9.43 -2.47
CA PRO A 6 8.96 9.78 -1.99
C PRO A 6 7.85 9.61 -3.02
N SER A 7 8.13 9.89 -4.30
CA SER A 7 7.17 9.73 -5.41
C SER A 7 6.77 8.27 -5.63
N MET A 8 7.72 7.33 -5.57
CA MET A 8 7.46 5.90 -5.70
C MET A 8 6.69 5.35 -4.50
N LEU A 9 7.03 5.83 -3.28
CA LEU A 9 6.26 5.51 -2.08
C LEU A 9 4.80 5.95 -2.24
N ALA A 10 4.56 7.18 -2.70
CA ALA A 10 3.19 7.67 -2.92
C ALA A 10 2.44 6.83 -3.97
N ALA A 11 3.06 6.51 -5.10
CA ALA A 11 2.46 5.67 -6.13
C ALA A 11 2.09 4.27 -5.60
N ALA A 12 3.00 3.62 -4.86
CA ALA A 12 2.76 2.31 -4.25
C ALA A 12 1.64 2.33 -3.19
N VAL A 13 1.55 3.39 -2.36
CA VAL A 13 0.44 3.55 -1.40
C VAL A 13 -0.90 3.68 -2.11
N VAL A 14 -0.96 4.51 -3.17
CA VAL A 14 -2.19 4.68 -3.95
C VAL A 14 -2.62 3.37 -4.59
N PHE A 15 -1.69 2.64 -5.20
CA PHE A 15 -1.97 1.32 -5.77
C PHE A 15 -2.52 0.35 -4.72
N ASN A 16 -1.85 0.24 -3.57
CA ASN A 16 -2.28 -0.64 -2.49
C ASN A 16 -3.66 -0.25 -1.95
N ALA A 17 -3.93 1.05 -1.76
CA ALA A 17 -5.23 1.53 -1.30
C ALA A 17 -6.35 1.23 -2.30
N GLN A 18 -6.10 1.41 -3.61
CA GLN A 18 -7.06 1.05 -4.66
C GLN A 18 -7.38 -0.45 -4.65
N CYS A 19 -6.36 -1.28 -4.46
CA CYS A 19 -6.50 -2.73 -4.36
C CYS A 19 -7.28 -3.12 -3.09
N THR A 20 -6.97 -2.51 -1.94
CA THR A 20 -7.65 -2.76 -0.65
C THR A 20 -9.13 -2.37 -0.73
N LEU A 21 -9.45 -1.27 -1.41
CA LEU A 21 -10.83 -0.81 -1.61
C LEU A 21 -11.56 -1.56 -2.73
N GLY A 22 -10.90 -2.48 -3.43
CA GLY A 22 -11.48 -3.25 -4.55
C GLY A 22 -11.81 -2.42 -5.79
N VAL A 23 -11.30 -1.19 -5.90
CA VAL A 23 -11.58 -0.28 -7.02
C VAL A 23 -10.86 -0.72 -8.28
N PHE A 24 -9.56 -0.99 -8.15
CA PHE A 24 -8.72 -1.53 -9.22
C PHE A 24 -7.79 -2.58 -8.61
N ARG A 25 -7.74 -3.77 -9.20
CA ARG A 25 -6.83 -4.84 -8.80
C ARG A 25 -5.54 -4.87 -9.62
N GLU A 26 -5.43 -4.00 -10.62
CA GLU A 26 -4.34 -3.96 -11.57
C GLU A 26 -3.81 -2.54 -11.76
N TRP A 27 -2.50 -2.42 -11.93
CA TRP A 27 -1.85 -1.17 -12.32
C TRP A 27 -2.02 -0.99 -13.82
N ASN A 28 -2.95 -0.11 -14.22
CA ASN A 28 -3.32 0.09 -15.61
C ASN A 28 -2.57 1.27 -16.26
N ALA A 29 -2.71 1.41 -17.58
CA ALA A 29 -2.05 2.46 -18.35
C ALA A 29 -2.35 3.89 -17.86
N ALA A 30 -3.51 4.14 -17.24
CA ALA A 30 -3.82 5.44 -16.66
C ALA A 30 -2.98 5.71 -15.41
N CYS A 31 -2.82 4.71 -14.53
CA CYS A 31 -1.95 4.81 -13.36
C CYS A 31 -0.48 5.06 -13.76
N GLU A 32 0.01 4.36 -14.79
CA GLU A 32 1.35 4.57 -15.33
C GLU A 32 1.52 5.99 -15.90
N LYS A 33 0.55 6.46 -16.70
CA LYS A 33 0.57 7.80 -17.28
C LYS A 33 0.59 8.91 -16.23
N HIS A 34 -0.16 8.75 -15.13
CA HIS A 34 -0.28 9.77 -14.09
C HIS A 34 0.87 9.74 -13.07
N ASN A 35 1.44 8.57 -12.78
CA ASN A 35 2.50 8.42 -11.77
C ASN A 35 3.91 8.31 -12.39
N SER A 36 4.01 8.17 -13.71
CA SER A 36 5.27 7.96 -14.45
C SER A 36 6.07 6.71 -14.04
N TYR A 37 5.43 5.76 -13.35
CA TYR A 37 6.01 4.49 -12.94
C TYR A 37 5.25 3.32 -13.54
N ASP A 38 5.97 2.33 -14.05
CA ASP A 38 5.41 1.06 -14.47
C ASP A 38 5.09 0.14 -13.27
N LYS A 39 4.30 -0.90 -13.50
CA LYS A 39 3.93 -1.88 -12.45
C LYS A 39 5.17 -2.48 -11.77
N ASN A 40 6.20 -2.87 -12.53
CA ASN A 40 7.38 -3.55 -12.01
C ASN A 40 8.23 -2.63 -11.12
N GLN A 41 8.29 -1.34 -11.44
CA GLN A 41 9.00 -0.33 -10.67
C GLN A 41 8.39 -0.10 -9.29
N ILE A 42 7.05 -0.17 -9.16
CA ILE A 42 6.38 0.03 -7.87
C ILE A 42 6.15 -1.26 -7.09
N LEU A 43 6.21 -2.43 -7.75
CA LEU A 43 5.76 -3.71 -7.17
C LEU A 43 6.54 -4.07 -5.92
N GLU A 44 7.87 -3.91 -5.93
CA GLU A 44 8.69 -4.20 -4.76
C GLU A 44 8.34 -3.29 -3.57
N CYS A 45 8.16 -2.00 -3.83
CA CYS A 45 7.76 -1.03 -2.82
C CYS A 45 6.37 -1.36 -2.26
N SER A 46 5.42 -1.72 -3.12
CA SER A 46 4.07 -2.15 -2.73
C SER A 46 4.08 -3.40 -1.85
N LYS A 47 4.85 -4.43 -2.21
CA LYS A 47 5.00 -5.65 -1.41
C LYS A 47 5.52 -5.35 0.00
N LEU A 48 6.54 -4.50 0.11
CA LEU A 48 7.05 -4.06 1.41
C LEU A 48 5.98 -3.32 2.22
N MET A 49 5.22 -2.43 1.60
CA MET A 49 4.12 -1.72 2.28
C MET A 49 3.05 -2.66 2.81
N VAL A 50 2.62 -3.67 2.04
CA VAL A 50 1.65 -4.68 2.50
C VAL A 50 2.22 -5.43 3.71
N SER A 51 3.50 -5.82 3.66
CA SER A 51 4.15 -6.53 4.77
C SER A 51 4.22 -5.69 6.06
N PHE A 52 4.42 -4.36 5.94
CA PHE A 52 4.39 -3.44 7.08
C PHE A 52 2.96 -3.26 7.61
N TYR A 53 1.98 -3.15 6.71
CA TYR A 53 0.59 -2.98 7.09
C TYR A 53 0.05 -4.20 7.88
N GLN A 54 0.36 -5.42 7.43
CA GLN A 54 0.03 -6.67 8.16
C GLN A 54 0.59 -6.70 9.59
N LYS A 55 1.77 -6.12 9.80
CA LYS A 55 2.46 -6.11 11.10
C LYS A 55 2.19 -4.86 11.93
N ALA A 56 1.45 -3.89 11.40
CA ALA A 56 1.27 -2.57 12.00
C ALA A 56 0.53 -2.62 13.36
N ALA A 57 -0.30 -3.64 13.57
CA ALA A 57 -1.05 -3.84 14.81
C ALA A 57 -0.19 -4.39 15.97
N VAL A 58 0.83 -5.18 15.63
CA VAL A 58 1.57 -6.03 16.60
C VAL A 58 3.05 -5.63 16.74
N GLY A 59 3.51 -4.68 15.91
CA GLY A 59 4.88 -4.19 15.94
C GLY A 59 5.22 -3.39 17.21
N LYS A 60 6.51 -3.09 17.38
CA LYS A 60 7.02 -2.30 18.52
C LYS A 60 6.39 -0.89 18.61
N ILE A 61 6.04 -0.30 17.46
CA ILE A 61 5.46 1.05 17.38
C ILE A 61 4.07 0.92 16.74
N THR A 62 3.02 1.11 17.55
CA THR A 62 1.61 0.97 17.13
C THR A 62 0.86 2.30 17.11
N SER A 63 1.52 3.43 17.39
CA SER A 63 0.88 4.75 17.51
C SER A 63 0.12 5.15 16.25
N VAL A 64 0.70 4.90 15.06
CA VAL A 64 0.07 5.19 13.76
C VAL A 64 -1.14 4.28 13.53
N HIS A 65 -0.99 2.97 13.76
CA HIS A 65 -2.11 2.02 13.67
C HIS A 65 -3.27 2.43 14.58
N ARG A 66 -2.99 2.77 15.84
CA ARG A 66 -4.00 3.26 16.81
C ARG A 66 -4.65 4.56 16.35
N LYS A 67 -3.88 5.51 15.82
CA LYS A 67 -4.40 6.77 15.27
C LYS A 67 -5.41 6.51 14.15
N TYR A 68 -5.05 5.71 13.15
CA TYR A 68 -5.92 5.48 11.98
C TYR A 68 -7.01 4.41 12.22
N ASN A 69 -7.03 3.75 13.38
CA ASN A 69 -8.16 2.95 13.86
C ASN A 69 -9.20 3.78 14.66
N MET A 70 -9.09 5.11 14.69
CA MET A 70 -10.11 5.97 15.29
C MET A 70 -11.20 6.32 14.26
N PHE A 71 -12.45 6.46 14.72
CA PHE A 71 -13.58 6.87 13.89
C PHE A 71 -13.34 8.17 13.10
N LYS A 72 -12.59 9.12 13.66
CA LYS A 72 -12.19 10.37 12.98
C LYS A 72 -11.49 10.12 11.63
N TYR A 73 -10.81 8.99 11.49
CA TYR A 73 -10.11 8.60 10.27
C TYR A 73 -10.82 7.44 9.54
N GLY A 74 -12.12 7.26 9.78
CA GLY A 74 -12.93 6.22 9.13
C GLY A 74 -12.55 4.79 9.51
N ASN A 75 -11.78 4.59 10.59
CA ASN A 75 -11.21 3.29 10.93
C ASN A 75 -10.44 2.64 9.76
N ALA A 76 -9.70 3.44 8.99
CA ALA A 76 -9.01 3.02 7.76
C ALA A 76 -8.06 1.82 7.92
N VAL A 77 -7.64 1.50 9.14
CA VAL A 77 -6.79 0.34 9.44
C VAL A 77 -7.56 -0.99 9.49
N ARG A 78 -8.90 -0.96 9.52
CA ARG A 78 -9.73 -2.17 9.54
C ARG A 78 -9.86 -2.83 8.17
N TYR A 79 -9.50 -2.14 7.10
CA TYR A 79 -9.50 -2.75 5.77
C TYR A 79 -8.38 -3.78 5.67
N GLU A 80 -8.68 -4.93 5.09
CA GLU A 80 -7.73 -6.03 5.02
C GLU A 80 -6.54 -5.68 4.09
N PRO A 81 -5.29 -5.97 4.50
CA PRO A 81 -4.14 -5.81 3.63
C PRO A 81 -4.31 -6.59 2.32
N THR A 82 -3.77 -6.06 1.23
CA THR A 82 -3.78 -6.70 -0.10
C THR A 82 -2.80 -7.87 -0.15
N SER A 83 -3.10 -8.93 0.59
CA SER A 83 -2.29 -10.15 0.74
C SER A 83 -1.94 -10.80 -0.60
N PHE A 84 -2.84 -10.72 -1.58
CA PHE A 84 -2.60 -11.23 -2.94
C PHE A 84 -1.37 -10.62 -3.62
N LEU A 85 -0.97 -9.39 -3.26
CA LEU A 85 0.25 -8.77 -3.82
C LEU A 85 1.53 -9.46 -3.33
N LEU A 86 1.46 -10.22 -2.23
CA LEU A 86 2.57 -11.01 -1.70
C LEU A 86 2.64 -12.41 -2.32
N GLU A 87 1.58 -12.85 -2.99
CA GLU A 87 1.54 -14.14 -3.68
C GLU A 87 2.34 -14.05 -4.99
N ALA A 88 3.17 -15.05 -5.26
CA ALA A 88 4.24 -15.01 -6.27
C ALA A 88 3.77 -15.06 -7.74
N TRP A 89 2.47 -14.85 -8.03
CA TRP A 89 1.85 -15.18 -9.31
C TRP A 89 1.05 -14.02 -9.94
N PHE A 90 1.70 -12.86 -10.13
CA PHE A 90 1.17 -11.71 -10.87
C PHE A 90 2.26 -10.94 -11.62
#